data_AF-A0A839TGW9-F1
#
_entry.id   AF-A0A839TGW9-F1
#
_cell.length_a   1.000
_cell.length_b   1.000
_cell.length_c   1.000
_cell.angle_alpha   90.00
_cell.angle_beta   90.00
_cell.angle_gamma   90.00
#
_symmetry.space_group_name_H-M   'P 1'
#
loop_
_entity.id
_entity.type
_entity.pdbx_description
1 polymer ?
#
loop_
_entity_poly.entity_id
_entity_poly.type
_entity_poly.pdbx_seq_one_letter_code
_entity_poly.pdbx_strand_id
1 'polypeptide(L)'
;MIASRRFTLFATSISAALLLSACQPATEDTEVIPAEEAIATTTEPSEAAEDMDAHAGHDMSESGDAGDKAQMTDMLKDYTKSMTSMHNEMMVGMGYNDPDTAFAKGMLGHHRGAVDMAKIELKYGIDKTMRKLAQDIIDSQQIEIDIMNKWLASHPDAPKPKPNTEAMQAAYAKGMNTMHSDMMLGIAEPEADMAFARGMLPHHIGAVDMAKVQLQYGTDEEMRKLAQDIIDAQQPEIEVMQDWIGRTSFDGKEINNLTNSAQ
;
A
#
# COMPACT_ATOMS: atom_id res chain seq x y z
N MET A 1 23.80 18.82 49.58
CA MET A 1 24.09 17.38 49.77
C MET A 1 22.82 16.68 50.21
N ILE A 2 22.07 16.08 49.28
CA ILE A 2 21.03 15.09 49.58
C ILE A 2 21.13 14.06 48.45
N ALA A 3 21.69 12.90 48.78
CA ALA A 3 21.86 11.77 47.87
C ALA A 3 20.58 10.95 47.87
N SER A 4 19.88 10.86 46.74
CA SER A 4 18.76 9.94 46.57
C SER A 4 19.20 8.77 45.70
N ARG A 5 19.20 7.59 46.32
CA ARG A 5 19.68 6.32 45.78
C ARG A 5 18.75 5.79 44.69
N ARG A 6 19.32 5.37 43.58
CA ARG A 6 18.65 4.61 42.50
C ARG A 6 18.36 3.19 42.99
N PHE A 7 17.10 2.77 42.96
CA PHE A 7 16.70 1.37 43.11
C PHE A 7 16.77 0.71 41.73
N THR A 8 17.73 -0.20 41.54
CA THR A 8 17.79 -1.10 40.39
C THR A 8 17.20 -2.43 40.82
N LEU A 9 16.00 -2.77 40.34
CA LEU A 9 15.40 -4.09 40.48
C LEU A 9 15.95 -4.98 39.36
N PHE A 10 16.76 -5.96 39.73
CA PHE A 10 17.09 -7.10 38.87
C PHE A 10 15.93 -8.10 38.94
N ALA A 11 15.21 -8.28 37.84
CA ALA A 11 14.32 -9.42 37.65
C ALA A 11 15.03 -10.44 36.76
N THR A 12 15.70 -11.40 37.38
CA THR A 12 16.11 -12.66 36.74
C THR A 12 14.97 -13.65 36.86
N SER A 13 14.34 -14.02 35.75
CA SER A 13 13.53 -15.23 35.67
C SER A 13 14.15 -16.19 34.67
N ILE A 14 14.36 -17.40 35.17
CA ILE A 14 15.09 -18.52 34.58
C ILE A 14 14.11 -19.42 33.81
N SER A 15 14.58 -19.85 32.64
CA SER A 15 14.35 -21.11 31.91
C SER A 15 12.94 -21.71 31.75
N ALA A 16 12.52 -21.71 30.49
CA ALA A 16 12.20 -22.87 29.64
C ALA A 16 11.79 -24.20 30.31
N ALA A 17 10.58 -24.66 29.97
CA ALA A 17 10.26 -26.07 29.82
C ALA A 17 9.41 -26.26 28.55
N LEU A 18 10.01 -26.86 27.52
CA LEU A 18 9.32 -27.45 26.39
C LEU A 18 8.53 -28.68 26.87
N LEU A 19 7.25 -28.77 26.49
CA LEU A 19 6.57 -30.05 26.38
C LEU A 19 6.00 -30.18 24.97
N LEU A 20 6.69 -31.00 24.18
CA LEU A 20 6.21 -31.57 22.92
C LEU A 20 5.10 -32.56 23.25
N SER A 21 3.91 -32.36 22.71
CA SER A 21 2.88 -33.40 22.63
C SER A 21 2.47 -33.55 21.18
N ALA A 22 3.13 -34.48 20.49
CA ALA A 22 2.77 -34.95 19.18
C ALA A 22 1.71 -36.05 19.33
N CYS A 23 0.56 -35.88 18.69
CA CYS A 23 -0.36 -36.97 18.33
C CYS A 23 -1.12 -36.54 17.07
N GLN A 24 -0.92 -37.27 15.99
CA GLN A 24 -1.62 -37.20 14.71
C GLN A 24 -1.50 -38.61 14.09
N PRO A 25 -2.39 -39.04 13.18
CA PRO A 25 -3.86 -39.06 13.23
C PRO A 25 -4.41 -40.52 13.17
N ALA A 26 -5.70 -40.70 13.42
CA ALA A 26 -6.39 -41.96 13.12
C ALA A 26 -6.85 -41.95 11.65
N THR A 27 -6.44 -42.98 10.91
CA THR A 27 -6.91 -43.36 9.58
C THR A 27 -8.22 -44.15 9.72
N GLU A 28 -9.27 -43.74 9.00
CA GLU A 28 -10.37 -44.65 8.67
C GLU A 28 -10.43 -44.82 7.15
N ASP A 29 -10.26 -46.08 6.76
CA ASP A 29 -10.45 -46.61 5.42
C ASP A 29 -11.94 -46.57 5.06
N THR A 30 -12.28 -46.08 3.87
CA THR A 30 -13.49 -46.51 3.17
C THR A 30 -13.21 -46.58 1.67
N GLU A 31 -12.85 -47.81 1.28
CA GLU A 31 -13.31 -48.57 0.11
C GLU A 31 -13.72 -47.83 -1.18
N VAL A 32 -12.89 -48.08 -2.19
CA VAL A 32 -13.09 -47.81 -3.61
C VAL A 32 -14.05 -48.85 -4.20
N ILE A 33 -15.10 -48.41 -4.91
CA ILE A 33 -15.84 -49.23 -5.89
C ILE A 33 -15.59 -48.66 -7.29
N PRO A 34 -15.28 -49.49 -8.31
CA PRO A 34 -14.75 -49.05 -9.59
C PRO A 34 -15.81 -48.66 -10.63
N ALA A 35 -15.31 -48.01 -11.68
CA ALA A 35 -15.97 -47.41 -12.82
C ALA A 35 -16.76 -48.37 -13.72
N GLU A 36 -17.74 -47.82 -14.44
CA GLU A 36 -18.24 -48.38 -15.69
C GLU A 36 -18.28 -47.29 -16.77
N GLU A 37 -17.62 -47.59 -17.89
CA GLU A 37 -17.57 -46.83 -19.14
C GLU A 37 -18.87 -46.99 -19.93
N ALA A 38 -19.31 -45.92 -20.62
CA ALA A 38 -20.06 -46.03 -21.86
C ALA A 38 -19.86 -44.78 -22.76
N ILE A 39 -18.76 -44.82 -23.52
CA ILE A 39 -18.59 -44.53 -24.95
C ILE A 39 -19.57 -43.52 -25.63
N ALA A 40 -18.97 -42.38 -26.00
CA ALA A 40 -19.04 -41.58 -27.22
C ALA A 40 -20.28 -41.66 -28.15
N THR A 41 -20.72 -40.48 -28.63
CA THR A 41 -20.72 -40.16 -30.08
C THR A 41 -20.71 -38.64 -30.30
N THR A 42 -19.89 -38.26 -31.26
CA THR A 42 -19.60 -36.97 -31.89
C THR A 42 -20.80 -36.30 -32.59
N THR A 43 -20.84 -34.95 -32.60
CA THR A 43 -20.97 -34.13 -33.83
C THR A 43 -20.92 -32.62 -33.51
N GLU A 44 -19.85 -31.97 -33.95
CA GLU A 44 -19.77 -30.57 -34.44
C GLU A 44 -20.47 -30.49 -35.83
N PRO A 45 -20.93 -29.31 -36.34
CA PRO A 45 -20.08 -28.12 -36.46
C PRO A 45 -20.75 -26.72 -36.42
N SER A 46 -19.86 -25.71 -36.39
CA SER A 46 -19.88 -24.47 -37.22
C SER A 46 -20.10 -23.13 -36.48
N GLU A 47 -18.97 -22.38 -36.44
CA GLU A 47 -18.79 -20.96 -36.76
C GLU A 47 -19.79 -19.91 -36.24
N ALA A 48 -19.32 -19.05 -35.34
CA ALA A 48 -19.13 -17.63 -35.61
C ALA A 48 -18.32 -16.99 -34.48
N ALA A 49 -17.09 -16.60 -34.79
CA ALA A 49 -16.32 -15.69 -33.96
C ALA A 49 -16.92 -14.28 -34.12
N GLU A 50 -17.50 -13.76 -33.05
CA GLU A 50 -17.85 -12.34 -32.98
C GLU A 50 -16.63 -11.56 -32.48
N ASP A 51 -16.12 -10.80 -33.44
CA ASP A 51 -15.09 -9.77 -33.40
C ASP A 51 -15.34 -8.76 -32.26
N MET A 52 -14.60 -8.89 -31.15
CA MET A 52 -14.52 -7.84 -30.15
C MET A 52 -13.36 -6.92 -30.54
N ASP A 53 -13.75 -5.83 -31.20
CA ASP A 53 -12.96 -4.67 -31.59
C ASP A 53 -11.90 -4.33 -30.53
N ALA A 54 -10.66 -4.68 -30.85
CA ALA A 54 -9.49 -4.36 -30.05
C ALA A 54 -9.30 -2.85 -30.09
N HIS A 55 -9.38 -2.20 -28.92
CA HIS A 55 -8.99 -0.81 -28.74
C HIS A 55 -7.65 -0.56 -29.42
N ALA A 56 -7.74 0.19 -30.52
CA ALA A 56 -6.61 0.67 -31.29
C ALA A 56 -5.59 1.27 -30.33
N GLY A 57 -4.39 0.68 -30.34
CA GLY A 57 -3.22 1.29 -29.74
C GLY A 57 -3.07 2.68 -30.34
N HIS A 58 -3.19 3.71 -29.49
CA HIS A 58 -2.75 5.04 -29.83
C HIS A 58 -1.22 4.97 -29.95
N ASP A 59 -0.77 4.71 -31.17
CA ASP A 59 0.59 4.94 -31.64
C ASP A 59 0.90 6.43 -31.48
N MET A 60 1.67 6.76 -30.46
CA MET A 60 2.26 8.08 -30.27
C MET A 60 3.68 8.06 -30.86
N SER A 61 3.80 7.72 -32.15
CA SER A 61 5.02 7.94 -32.91
C SER A 61 5.04 9.37 -33.46
N GLU A 62 5.90 10.17 -32.82
CA GLU A 62 6.61 11.33 -33.35
C GLU A 62 5.85 12.28 -34.29
N SER A 63 5.34 13.35 -33.69
CA SER A 63 5.45 14.69 -34.29
C SER A 63 6.35 15.53 -33.40
N GLY A 64 7.49 15.94 -33.96
CA GLY A 64 8.50 16.72 -33.28
C GLY A 64 8.01 18.10 -32.91
N ASP A 65 8.27 18.48 -31.66
CA ASP A 65 8.34 19.87 -31.24
C ASP A 65 9.65 20.09 -30.48
N ALA A 66 10.44 21.03 -30.98
CA ALA A 66 11.67 21.49 -30.39
C ALA A 66 11.33 22.53 -29.32
N GLY A 67 10.82 22.05 -28.19
CA GLY A 67 10.73 22.78 -26.94
C GLY A 67 11.71 22.16 -25.94
N ASP A 68 12.43 22.99 -25.21
CA ASP A 68 13.39 22.64 -24.15
C ASP A 68 12.82 21.55 -23.21
N LYS A 69 13.04 20.27 -23.54
CA LYS A 69 12.62 19.15 -22.70
C LYS A 69 13.58 19.11 -21.53
N ALA A 70 13.27 19.85 -20.48
CA ALA A 70 13.84 19.61 -19.16
C ALA A 70 13.74 18.10 -18.91
N GLN A 71 14.88 17.41 -18.98
CA GLN A 71 14.90 15.97 -18.79
C GLN A 71 14.46 15.71 -17.36
N MET A 72 13.41 14.91 -17.18
CA MET A 72 12.97 14.50 -15.85
C MET A 72 14.17 13.91 -15.10
N THR A 73 14.34 14.31 -13.85
CA THR A 73 15.37 13.73 -12.97
C THR A 73 15.12 12.22 -12.82
N ASP A 74 16.16 11.45 -12.56
CA ASP A 74 16.00 10.00 -12.37
C ASP A 74 15.10 9.68 -11.16
N MET A 75 15.14 10.51 -10.12
CA MET A 75 14.22 10.43 -8.98
C MET A 75 12.76 10.58 -9.42
N LEU A 76 12.44 11.57 -10.25
CA LEU A 76 11.08 11.78 -10.74
C LEU A 76 10.59 10.65 -11.64
N LYS A 77 11.48 10.04 -12.43
CA LYS A 77 11.17 8.82 -13.21
C LYS A 77 10.84 7.65 -12.30
N ASP A 78 11.62 7.43 -11.24
CA ASP A 78 11.39 6.35 -10.28
C ASP A 78 10.05 6.52 -9.55
N TYR A 79 9.74 7.74 -9.09
CA TYR A 79 8.43 8.04 -8.50
C TYR A 79 7.29 7.85 -9.50
N THR A 80 7.43 8.31 -10.75
CA THR A 80 6.40 8.15 -11.79
C THR A 80 6.07 6.67 -12.03
N LYS A 81 7.10 5.82 -12.05
CA LYS A 81 6.94 4.36 -12.16
C LYS A 81 6.22 3.77 -10.95
N SER A 82 6.66 4.11 -9.73
CA SER A 82 6.03 3.66 -8.49
C SER A 82 4.55 4.05 -8.45
N MET A 83 4.24 5.30 -8.78
CA MET A 83 2.87 5.83 -8.81
C MET A 83 1.97 5.14 -9.80
N THR A 84 2.48 4.86 -10.99
CA THR A 84 1.72 4.14 -12.02
C THR A 84 1.37 2.73 -11.53
N SER A 85 2.33 2.02 -10.91
CA SER A 85 2.10 0.68 -10.37
C SER A 85 1.07 0.70 -9.24
N MET A 86 1.25 1.60 -8.27
CA MET A 86 0.33 1.77 -7.15
C MET A 86 -1.09 2.08 -7.62
N HIS A 87 -1.26 3.05 -8.53
CA HIS A 87 -2.57 3.40 -9.07
C HIS A 87 -3.25 2.19 -9.72
N ASN A 88 -2.54 1.47 -10.60
CA ASN A 88 -3.09 0.31 -11.29
C ASN A 88 -3.52 -0.79 -10.31
N GLU A 89 -2.69 -1.10 -9.30
CA GLU A 89 -3.02 -2.14 -8.31
C GLU A 89 -4.20 -1.75 -7.41
N MET A 90 -4.24 -0.48 -6.97
CA MET A 90 -5.35 0.03 -6.17
C MET A 90 -6.68 0.02 -6.95
N MET A 91 -6.64 0.40 -8.23
CA MET A 91 -7.84 0.37 -9.10
C MET A 91 -8.41 -1.04 -9.25
N VAL A 92 -7.57 -2.07 -9.27
CA VAL A 92 -8.04 -3.46 -9.26
C VAL A 92 -8.82 -3.76 -7.98
N GLY A 93 -8.27 -3.42 -6.81
CA GLY A 93 -8.93 -3.69 -5.54
C GLY A 93 -10.22 -2.89 -5.34
N MET A 94 -10.23 -1.64 -5.78
CA MET A 94 -11.43 -0.80 -5.71
C MET A 94 -12.54 -1.25 -6.65
N GLY A 95 -12.24 -2.10 -7.64
CA GLY A 95 -13.25 -2.73 -8.49
C GLY A 95 -13.91 -3.97 -7.86
N TYR A 96 -13.43 -4.44 -6.72
CA TYR A 96 -13.96 -5.65 -6.09
C TYR A 96 -15.37 -5.42 -5.54
N ASN A 97 -16.14 -6.49 -5.53
CA ASN A 97 -17.54 -6.51 -5.13
C ASN A 97 -17.71 -6.65 -3.61
N ASP A 98 -16.80 -7.36 -2.95
CA ASP A 98 -16.81 -7.54 -1.51
C ASP A 98 -15.98 -6.46 -0.80
N PRO A 99 -16.50 -5.77 0.23
CA PRO A 99 -15.74 -4.74 0.95
C PRO A 99 -14.44 -5.23 1.58
N ASP A 100 -14.43 -6.43 2.14
CA ASP A 100 -13.27 -6.97 2.86
C ASP A 100 -12.14 -7.33 1.86
N THR A 101 -12.48 -7.96 0.73
CA THR A 101 -11.51 -8.24 -0.34
C THR A 101 -11.10 -6.98 -1.09
N ALA A 102 -12.00 -6.01 -1.28
CA ALA A 102 -11.69 -4.72 -1.88
C ALA A 102 -10.66 -3.95 -1.05
N PHE A 103 -10.86 -3.91 0.28
CA PHE A 103 -9.90 -3.33 1.21
C PHE A 103 -8.54 -4.03 1.13
N ALA A 104 -8.50 -5.36 1.29
CA ALA A 104 -7.25 -6.11 1.28
C ALA A 104 -6.51 -5.95 -0.05
N LYS A 105 -7.22 -6.01 -1.18
CA LYS A 105 -6.60 -5.89 -2.51
C LYS A 105 -6.15 -4.47 -2.81
N GLY A 106 -6.95 -3.47 -2.45
CA GLY A 106 -6.63 -2.06 -2.64
C GLY A 106 -5.46 -1.62 -1.77
N MET A 107 -5.51 -1.96 -0.47
CA MET A 107 -4.47 -1.62 0.50
C MET A 107 -3.15 -2.35 0.18
N LEU A 108 -3.19 -3.56 -0.38
CA LEU A 108 -1.99 -4.23 -0.88
C LEU A 108 -1.25 -3.41 -1.96
N GLY A 109 -1.96 -2.88 -2.94
CA GLY A 109 -1.39 -2.00 -3.95
C GLY A 109 -0.87 -0.68 -3.36
N HIS A 110 -1.63 -0.13 -2.40
CA HIS A 110 -1.27 1.08 -1.67
C HIS A 110 0.06 0.93 -0.91
N HIS A 111 0.21 -0.15 -0.13
CA HIS A 111 1.42 -0.43 0.66
C HIS A 111 2.64 -0.72 -0.19
N ARG A 112 2.48 -1.44 -1.31
CA ARG A 112 3.58 -1.64 -2.26
C ARG A 112 4.08 -0.30 -2.81
N GLY A 113 3.17 0.64 -3.07
CA GLY A 113 3.50 2.02 -3.41
C GLY A 113 4.36 2.70 -2.34
N ALA A 114 3.95 2.63 -1.07
CA ALA A 114 4.72 3.21 0.04
C ALA A 114 6.11 2.59 0.19
N VAL A 115 6.22 1.26 0.10
CA VAL A 115 7.50 0.56 0.14
C VAL A 115 8.43 1.01 -0.99
N ASP A 116 7.90 1.21 -2.19
CA ASP A 116 8.68 1.71 -3.32
C ASP A 116 9.11 3.17 -3.14
N MET A 117 8.23 4.05 -2.65
CA MET A 117 8.59 5.43 -2.29
C MET A 117 9.67 5.50 -1.22
N ALA A 118 9.56 4.65 -0.18
CA ALA A 118 10.56 4.57 0.87
C ALA A 118 11.93 4.11 0.33
N LYS A 119 11.96 3.18 -0.64
CA LYS A 119 13.20 2.82 -1.33
C LYS A 119 13.78 3.97 -2.16
N ILE A 120 12.92 4.79 -2.77
CA ILE A 120 13.35 6.01 -3.50
C ILE A 120 14.00 6.99 -2.52
N GLU A 121 13.40 7.22 -1.36
CA GLU A 121 14.01 8.03 -0.29
C GLU A 121 15.36 7.46 0.18
N LEU A 122 15.44 6.15 0.41
CA LEU A 122 16.72 5.53 0.77
C LEU A 122 17.78 5.62 -0.33
N LYS A 123 17.38 5.80 -1.60
CA LYS A 123 18.27 5.96 -2.75
C LYS A 123 18.74 7.41 -2.96
N TYR A 124 17.85 8.39 -2.78
CA TYR A 124 18.12 9.79 -3.13
C TYR A 124 18.18 10.76 -1.94
N GLY A 125 17.46 10.48 -0.86
CA GLY A 125 17.40 11.29 0.35
C GLY A 125 18.65 11.20 1.21
N ILE A 126 18.89 12.23 2.00
CA ILE A 126 20.09 12.37 2.85
C ILE A 126 19.76 12.71 4.30
N ASP A 127 18.53 13.18 4.58
CA ASP A 127 18.09 13.51 5.92
C ASP A 127 17.94 12.23 6.75
N LYS A 128 18.61 12.20 7.91
CA LYS A 128 18.63 11.02 8.76
C LYS A 128 17.26 10.67 9.33
N THR A 129 16.39 11.66 9.51
CA THR A 129 15.03 11.44 10.03
C THR A 129 14.16 10.81 8.94
N MET A 130 14.19 11.35 7.73
CA MET A 130 13.40 10.83 6.60
C MET A 130 13.87 9.45 6.17
N ARG A 131 15.17 9.22 6.08
CA ARG A 131 15.70 7.86 5.82
C ARG A 131 15.35 6.85 6.91
N LYS A 132 15.31 7.27 8.18
CA LYS A 132 14.88 6.40 9.28
C LYS A 132 13.40 6.06 9.16
N LEU A 133 12.55 7.05 8.91
CA LEU A 133 11.13 6.86 8.67
C LEU A 133 10.88 5.95 7.46
N ALA A 134 11.63 6.12 6.36
CA ALA A 134 11.54 5.26 5.19
C ALA A 134 11.86 3.80 5.52
N GLN A 135 12.91 3.53 6.31
CA GLN A 135 13.21 2.17 6.76
C GLN A 135 12.09 1.60 7.64
N ASP A 136 11.55 2.40 8.56
CA ASP A 136 10.46 1.97 9.44
C ASP A 136 9.20 1.61 8.66
N ILE A 137 8.85 2.40 7.64
CA ILE A 137 7.74 2.13 6.72
C ILE A 137 7.96 0.82 5.94
N ILE A 138 9.17 0.56 5.45
CA ILE A 138 9.48 -0.69 4.76
C ILE A 138 9.27 -1.88 5.69
N ASP A 139 9.78 -1.79 6.91
CA ASP A 139 9.74 -2.90 7.88
C ASP A 139 8.29 -3.17 8.35
N SER A 140 7.52 -2.12 8.63
CA SER A 140 6.14 -2.25 9.10
C SER A 140 5.19 -2.69 7.99
N GLN A 141 5.20 -2.01 6.84
CA GLN A 141 4.24 -2.29 5.77
C GLN A 141 4.52 -3.62 5.06
N GLN A 142 5.75 -4.14 5.07
CA GLN A 142 6.03 -5.47 4.55
C GLN A 142 5.31 -6.56 5.34
N ILE A 143 5.17 -6.39 6.66
CA ILE A 143 4.41 -7.33 7.50
C ILE A 143 2.93 -7.30 7.12
N GLU A 144 2.35 -6.11 6.92
CA GLU A 144 0.95 -5.95 6.54
C GLU A 144 0.66 -6.46 5.12
N ILE A 145 1.62 -6.29 4.19
CA ILE A 145 1.59 -6.90 2.86
C ILE A 145 1.49 -8.43 2.96
N ASP A 146 2.28 -9.05 3.84
CA ASP A 146 2.27 -10.51 4.02
C ASP A 146 0.93 -11.00 4.59
N ILE A 147 0.34 -10.24 5.53
CA ILE A 147 -1.00 -10.51 6.08
C ILE A 147 -2.04 -10.48 4.95
N MET A 148 -2.09 -9.39 4.17
CA MET A 148 -3.08 -9.26 3.09
C MET A 148 -2.91 -10.31 2.00
N ASN A 149 -1.67 -10.63 1.57
CA ASN A 149 -1.43 -11.69 0.59
C ASN A 149 -1.94 -13.05 1.10
N LYS A 150 -1.65 -13.38 2.36
CA LYS A 150 -2.09 -14.63 2.97
C LYS A 150 -3.61 -14.70 3.05
N TRP A 151 -4.26 -13.62 3.48
CA TRP A 151 -5.71 -13.57 3.59
C TRP A 151 -6.39 -13.66 2.20
N LEU A 152 -5.91 -12.92 1.20
CA LEU A 152 -6.45 -12.95 -0.17
C LEU A 152 -6.32 -14.32 -0.86
N ALA A 153 -5.37 -15.17 -0.46
CA ALA A 153 -5.20 -16.50 -1.03
C ALA A 153 -6.40 -17.44 -0.78
N SER A 154 -7.19 -17.20 0.28
CA SER A 154 -8.39 -17.98 0.61
C SER A 154 -9.69 -17.18 0.51
N HIS A 155 -9.63 -15.90 0.14
CA HIS A 155 -10.78 -15.00 0.09
C HIS A 155 -10.85 -14.31 -1.28
N PRO A 156 -11.28 -15.03 -2.34
CA PRO A 156 -11.49 -14.41 -3.64
C PRO A 156 -12.64 -13.40 -3.59
N ASP A 157 -12.64 -12.46 -4.54
CA ASP A 157 -13.74 -11.49 -4.65
C ASP A 157 -15.09 -12.18 -4.86
N ALA A 158 -16.15 -11.52 -4.39
CA ALA A 158 -17.51 -11.98 -4.63
C ALA A 158 -17.84 -11.92 -6.13
N PRO A 159 -18.49 -12.95 -6.70
CA PRO A 159 -18.83 -12.99 -8.13
C PRO A 159 -19.91 -11.98 -8.53
N LYS A 160 -20.56 -11.35 -7.54
CA LYS A 160 -21.62 -10.35 -7.72
C LYS A 160 -21.48 -9.27 -6.64
N PRO A 161 -21.89 -8.03 -6.91
CA PRO A 161 -21.96 -6.97 -5.91
C PRO A 161 -22.71 -7.41 -4.64
N LYS A 162 -22.13 -7.11 -3.48
CA LYS A 162 -22.75 -7.22 -2.16
C LYS A 162 -23.59 -5.98 -1.83
N PRO A 163 -24.43 -6.01 -0.78
CA PRO A 163 -25.00 -4.79 -0.23
C PRO A 163 -23.87 -3.79 0.10
N ASN A 164 -24.06 -2.53 -0.28
CA ASN A 164 -23.10 -1.43 -0.13
C ASN A 164 -21.88 -1.44 -1.06
N THR A 165 -21.75 -2.35 -2.04
CA THR A 165 -20.64 -2.32 -3.00
C THR A 165 -20.49 -0.94 -3.65
N GLU A 166 -21.57 -0.40 -4.21
CA GLU A 166 -21.52 0.91 -4.88
C GLU A 166 -21.12 2.05 -3.93
N ALA A 167 -21.63 2.04 -2.69
CA ALA A 167 -21.32 3.05 -1.69
C ALA A 167 -19.85 2.98 -1.23
N MET A 168 -19.34 1.77 -1.04
CA MET A 168 -17.93 1.51 -0.71
C MET A 168 -17.01 1.93 -1.85
N GLN A 169 -17.32 1.56 -3.09
CA GLN A 169 -16.54 1.92 -4.28
C GLN A 169 -16.50 3.45 -4.47
N ALA A 170 -17.63 4.14 -4.28
CA ALA A 170 -17.69 5.60 -4.34
C ALA A 170 -16.84 6.26 -3.22
N ALA A 171 -16.84 5.69 -2.02
CA ALA A 171 -16.01 6.17 -0.91
C ALA A 171 -14.52 6.03 -1.21
N TYR A 172 -14.09 4.89 -1.74
CA TYR A 172 -12.71 4.68 -2.16
C TYR A 172 -12.31 5.61 -3.32
N ALA A 173 -13.16 5.78 -4.33
CA ALA A 173 -12.89 6.68 -5.46
C ALA A 173 -12.63 8.11 -5.01
N LYS A 174 -13.43 8.60 -4.05
CA LYS A 174 -13.23 9.92 -3.45
C LYS A 174 -11.88 10.02 -2.73
N GLY A 175 -11.54 9.05 -1.88
CA GLY A 175 -10.27 9.04 -1.13
C GLY A 175 -9.05 8.97 -2.05
N MET A 176 -9.08 8.07 -3.04
CA MET A 176 -8.01 7.91 -4.02
C MET A 176 -7.75 9.19 -4.81
N ASN A 177 -8.79 9.90 -5.25
CA ASN A 177 -8.62 11.13 -6.02
C ASN A 177 -7.92 12.23 -5.20
N THR A 178 -8.28 12.39 -3.93
CA THR A 178 -7.62 13.34 -3.02
C THR A 178 -6.17 12.95 -2.79
N MET A 179 -5.92 11.70 -2.41
CA MET A 179 -4.57 11.18 -2.19
C MET A 179 -3.69 11.36 -3.42
N HIS A 180 -4.17 10.95 -4.61
CA HIS A 180 -3.41 11.04 -5.85
C HIS A 180 -3.04 12.48 -6.20
N SER A 181 -3.99 13.40 -6.11
CA SER A 181 -3.75 14.82 -6.39
C SER A 181 -2.67 15.41 -5.50
N ASP A 182 -2.81 15.25 -4.18
CA ASP A 182 -1.90 15.86 -3.21
C ASP A 182 -0.52 15.21 -3.25
N MET A 183 -0.49 13.89 -3.44
CA MET A 183 0.75 13.14 -3.60
C MET A 183 1.52 13.57 -4.85
N MET A 184 0.82 13.82 -5.96
CA MET A 184 1.45 14.27 -7.20
C MET A 184 2.12 15.64 -7.06
N LEU A 185 1.51 16.53 -6.28
CA LEU A 185 2.13 17.80 -5.91
C LEU A 185 3.36 17.59 -5.02
N GLY A 186 3.29 16.65 -4.08
CA GLY A 186 4.39 16.36 -3.16
C GLY A 186 5.63 15.79 -3.84
N ILE A 187 5.47 14.79 -4.71
CA ILE A 187 6.63 14.15 -5.36
C ILE A 187 7.29 15.02 -6.45
N ALA A 188 6.67 16.14 -6.82
CA ALA A 188 7.22 17.11 -7.76
C ALA A 188 8.30 18.02 -7.13
N GLU A 189 8.49 17.94 -5.80
CA GLU A 189 9.57 18.64 -5.11
C GLU A 189 10.94 18.22 -5.67
N PRO A 190 11.87 19.18 -5.86
CA PRO A 190 13.19 18.86 -6.39
C PRO A 190 14.07 18.10 -5.39
N GLU A 191 13.87 18.34 -4.08
CA GLU A 191 14.69 17.75 -3.04
C GLU A 191 14.07 16.47 -2.50
N ALA A 192 14.85 15.39 -2.55
CA ALA A 192 14.39 14.03 -2.26
C ALA A 192 13.66 13.91 -0.91
N ASP A 193 14.24 14.45 0.16
CA ASP A 193 13.67 14.36 1.50
C ASP A 193 12.31 15.10 1.58
N MET A 194 12.18 16.24 0.90
CA MET A 194 10.93 17.00 0.85
C MET A 194 9.90 16.33 -0.07
N ALA A 195 10.34 15.76 -1.20
CA ALA A 195 9.49 14.98 -2.10
C ALA A 195 8.92 13.76 -1.41
N PHE A 196 9.75 13.04 -0.64
CA PHE A 196 9.32 11.94 0.18
C PHE A 196 8.31 12.37 1.24
N ALA A 197 8.63 13.38 2.06
CA ALA A 197 7.74 13.83 3.12
C ALA A 197 6.39 14.35 2.60
N ARG A 198 6.40 15.18 1.54
CA ARG A 198 5.17 15.74 0.94
C ARG A 198 4.41 14.74 0.09
N GLY A 199 5.07 13.72 -0.45
CA GLY A 199 4.41 12.63 -1.16
C GLY A 199 3.82 11.59 -0.23
N MET A 200 4.54 11.20 0.83
CA MET A 200 4.15 10.15 1.75
C MET A 200 3.07 10.62 2.74
N LEU A 201 3.03 11.90 3.09
CA LEU A 201 1.97 12.45 3.94
C LEU A 201 0.55 12.21 3.40
N PRO A 202 0.20 12.63 2.17
CA PRO A 202 -1.12 12.36 1.60
C PRO A 202 -1.33 10.86 1.32
N HIS A 203 -0.28 10.09 1.05
CA HIS A 203 -0.34 8.62 0.93
C HIS A 203 -0.84 8.00 2.25
N HIS A 204 -0.23 8.33 3.39
CA HIS A 204 -0.66 7.84 4.70
C HIS A 204 -2.07 8.29 5.09
N ILE A 205 -2.43 9.54 4.78
CA ILE A 205 -3.82 10.02 4.97
C ILE A 205 -4.79 9.18 4.13
N GLY A 206 -4.42 8.84 2.90
CA GLY A 206 -5.16 7.94 2.03
C GLY A 206 -5.37 6.55 2.64
N ALA A 207 -4.33 5.93 3.20
CA ALA A 207 -4.43 4.65 3.89
C ALA A 207 -5.39 4.71 5.10
N VAL A 208 -5.27 5.75 5.92
CA VAL A 208 -6.17 5.96 7.08
C VAL A 208 -7.62 6.09 6.63
N ASP A 209 -7.88 6.81 5.53
CA ASP A 209 -9.23 6.95 5.00
C ASP A 209 -9.75 5.64 4.39
N MET A 210 -8.91 4.87 3.69
CA MET A 210 -9.27 3.52 3.21
C MET A 210 -9.59 2.56 4.37
N ALA A 211 -8.84 2.63 5.45
CA ALA A 211 -9.09 1.84 6.66
C ALA A 211 -10.43 2.23 7.32
N LYS A 212 -10.79 3.52 7.36
CA LYS A 212 -12.12 3.96 7.83
C LYS A 212 -13.26 3.42 6.96
N VAL A 213 -13.07 3.37 5.63
CA VAL A 213 -14.04 2.76 4.71
C VAL A 213 -14.22 1.27 5.04
N GLN A 214 -13.13 0.55 5.29
CA GLN A 214 -13.21 -0.85 5.74
C GLN A 214 -13.95 -0.99 7.07
N LEU A 215 -13.69 -0.13 8.05
CA LEU A 215 -14.41 -0.14 9.32
C LEU A 215 -15.91 0.20 9.17
N GLN A 216 -16.28 0.93 8.12
CA GLN A 216 -17.66 1.29 7.82
C GLN A 216 -18.43 0.19 7.08
N TYR A 217 -17.82 -0.45 6.08
CA TYR A 217 -18.53 -1.36 5.16
C TYR A 217 -18.11 -2.83 5.27
N GLY A 218 -16.88 -3.09 5.73
CA GLY A 218 -16.34 -4.42 5.90
C GLY A 218 -16.88 -5.14 7.13
N THR A 219 -16.94 -6.46 7.04
CA THR A 219 -17.53 -7.34 8.06
C THR A 219 -16.57 -8.39 8.58
N ASP A 220 -15.46 -8.65 7.88
CA ASP A 220 -14.45 -9.61 8.30
C ASP A 220 -13.67 -9.09 9.51
N GLU A 221 -13.62 -9.89 10.58
CA GLU A 221 -12.99 -9.47 11.84
C GLU A 221 -11.47 -9.24 11.70
N GLU A 222 -10.79 -10.05 10.88
CA GLU A 222 -9.35 -9.92 10.64
C GLU A 222 -9.03 -8.65 9.86
N MET A 223 -9.79 -8.36 8.79
CA MET A 223 -9.60 -7.16 7.98
C MET A 223 -10.01 -5.87 8.70
N ARG A 224 -11.06 -5.93 9.54
CA ARG A 224 -11.40 -4.80 10.41
C ARG A 224 -10.33 -4.55 11.47
N LYS A 225 -9.74 -5.61 12.02
CA LYS A 225 -8.61 -5.48 12.94
C LYS A 225 -7.40 -4.86 12.24
N LEU A 226 -7.03 -5.37 11.06
CA LEU A 226 -5.94 -4.80 10.26
C LEU A 226 -6.18 -3.32 9.93
N ALA A 227 -7.41 -2.93 9.59
CA ALA A 227 -7.75 -1.53 9.36
C ALA A 227 -7.51 -0.66 10.61
N GLN A 228 -7.87 -1.12 11.80
CA GLN A 228 -7.58 -0.39 13.03
C GLN A 228 -6.06 -0.32 13.30
N ASP A 229 -5.35 -1.43 13.11
CA ASP A 229 -3.90 -1.50 13.31
C ASP A 229 -3.17 -0.51 12.37
N ILE A 230 -3.60 -0.39 11.11
CA ILE A 230 -3.07 0.58 10.14
C ILE A 230 -3.32 2.02 10.60
N ILE A 231 -4.52 2.34 11.11
CA ILE A 231 -4.84 3.68 11.62
C ILE A 231 -3.90 4.03 12.79
N ASP A 232 -3.74 3.11 13.73
CA ASP A 232 -2.93 3.32 14.93
C ASP A 232 -1.43 3.45 14.60
N ALA A 233 -0.95 2.69 13.59
CA ALA A 233 0.45 2.72 13.16
C ALA A 233 0.80 3.96 12.34
N GLN A 234 -0.07 4.38 11.42
CA GLN A 234 0.24 5.48 10.49
C GLN A 234 0.00 6.87 11.08
N GLN A 235 -0.83 7.01 12.11
CA GLN A 235 -1.11 8.32 12.71
C GLN A 235 0.15 8.99 13.31
N PRO A 236 1.03 8.30 14.06
CA PRO A 236 2.31 8.88 14.49
C PRO A 236 3.27 9.21 13.33
N GLU A 237 3.28 8.42 12.26
CA GLU A 237 4.12 8.69 11.09
C GLU A 237 3.69 9.96 10.35
N ILE A 238 2.37 10.20 10.27
CA ILE A 238 1.78 11.46 9.79
C ILE A 238 2.30 12.66 10.61
N GLU A 239 2.29 12.56 11.93
CA GLU A 239 2.78 13.62 12.82
C GLU A 239 4.28 13.89 12.60
N VAL A 240 5.09 12.85 12.45
CA VAL A 240 6.52 12.98 12.14
C VAL A 240 6.75 13.76 10.83
N MET A 241 6.00 13.43 9.77
CA MET A 241 6.13 14.12 8.49
C MET A 241 5.66 15.58 8.58
N GLN A 242 4.52 15.85 9.23
CA GLN A 242 4.02 17.21 9.43
C GLN A 242 5.02 18.08 10.19
N ASP A 243 5.57 17.57 11.30
CA ASP A 243 6.55 18.27 12.11
C ASP A 243 7.86 18.51 11.36
N TRP A 244 8.32 17.53 10.58
CA TRP A 244 9.53 17.67 9.77
C TRP A 244 9.34 18.71 8.66
N ILE A 245 8.24 18.64 7.89
CA ILE A 245 7.93 19.61 6.83
C ILE A 245 7.84 21.03 7.40
N GLY A 246 7.18 21.19 8.56
CA GLY A 246 7.01 22.48 9.22
C GLY A 246 8.33 23.12 9.61
N ARG A 247 9.24 22.37 10.24
CA ARG A 247 10.56 22.86 10.65
C ARG A 247 11.45 23.19 9.45
N THR A 248 11.55 22.28 8.49
CA THR A 248 12.40 22.47 7.30
C THR A 248 11.93 23.65 6.44
N SER A 249 10.61 23.86 6.33
CA SER A 249 10.06 25.00 5.59
C SER A 249 10.32 26.35 6.28
N PHE A 250 10.45 26.37 7.60
CA PHE A 250 10.78 27.58 8.37
C PHE A 250 12.27 27.94 8.21
N ASP A 251 13.16 26.96 8.40
CA ASP A 251 14.61 27.16 8.28
C ASP A 251 14.98 27.62 6.86
N GLY A 252 14.31 27.07 5.83
CA GLY A 252 14.44 27.48 4.43
C GLY A 252 14.04 28.94 4.16
N LYS A 253 13.10 29.50 4.92
CA LYS A 253 12.73 30.92 4.83
C LYS A 253 13.71 31.81 5.58
N GLU A 254 14.23 31.35 6.72
CA GLU A 254 15.21 32.12 7.50
C GLU A 254 16.53 32.29 6.72
N ILE A 255 17.04 31.24 6.07
CA ILE A 255 18.23 31.35 5.20
C ILE A 255 18.02 32.29 4.01
N ASN A 256 16.85 32.26 3.37
CA ASN A 256 16.53 33.16 2.25
C ASN A 256 16.38 34.63 2.71
N ASN A 257 15.89 34.86 3.92
CA ASN A 257 15.83 36.21 4.48
C ASN A 257 17.22 36.74 4.87
N LEU A 258 18.11 35.88 5.37
CA LEU A 258 19.48 36.25 5.68
C LEU A 258 20.30 36.56 4.42
N THR A 259 20.14 35.79 3.34
CA THR A 259 20.84 36.04 2.07
C THR A 259 20.31 37.28 1.33
N ASN A 260 19.01 37.55 1.38
CA ASN A 260 18.42 38.75 0.78
C ASN A 260 18.68 40.03 1.59
N SER A 261 18.94 39.93 2.90
CA SER A 261 19.33 41.08 3.74
C SER A 261 20.80 41.48 3.59
N ALA A 262 21.59 40.68 2.87
CA ALA A 262 23.02 40.88 2.65
C ALA A 262 23.36 41.42 1.23
N GLN A 263 22.35 41.79 0.44
CA GLN A 263 22.48 42.50 -0.85
C GLN A 263 21.98 43.94 -0.72
#